data_AF-F6HYV4-F1
#
_entry.id   AF-F6HYV4-F1
#
_cell.length_a   1.000
_cell.length_b   1.000
_cell.length_c   1.000
_cell.angle_alpha   90.00
_cell.angle_beta   90.00
_cell.angle_gamma   90.00
#
_symmetry.space_group_name_H-M   'P 1'
#
loop_
_entity.id
_entity.type
_entity.pdbx_description
1 polymer ?
#
loop_
_entity_poly.entity_id
_entity_poly.type
_entity_poly.pdbx_seq_one_letter_code
_entity_poly.pdbx_strand_id
1 'polypeptide(L)'
;MEANQMVPSFRAALSVEAINGKYACSLGVFLGDVKVWDSGHFTRFYTSERCVLELTTDGDLQLKGAKEQVGWRTATFGQGVEITLIYRGRAIWYWWTP
;
A
#
# COMPACT_ATOMS: atom_id res chain seq x y z
N MET A 1 1.72 20.88 31.64
CA MET A 1 2.63 20.32 30.63
C MET A 1 1.77 19.89 29.45
N GLU A 2 1.70 20.72 28.40
CA GLU A 2 1.09 20.29 27.15
C GLU A 2 2.00 19.22 26.55
N ALA A 3 1.51 17.99 26.43
CA ALA A 3 2.17 17.00 25.61
C ALA A 3 2.16 17.57 24.18
N ASN A 4 3.32 18.01 23.69
CA ASN A 4 3.52 18.36 22.30
C ASN A 4 3.19 17.08 21.50
N GLN A 5 1.95 16.95 21.03
CA GLN A 5 1.48 15.78 20.30
C GLN A 5 2.19 15.80 18.96
N MET A 6 3.39 15.21 18.91
CA MET A 6 4.14 15.02 17.69
C MET A 6 3.26 14.25 16.72
N VAL A 7 2.77 14.93 15.67
CA VAL A 7 1.92 14.31 14.66
C VAL A 7 2.74 13.19 14.02
N PRO A 8 2.32 11.91 14.15
CA PRO A 8 3.11 10.81 13.63
C PRO A 8 3.21 10.93 12.10
N SER A 9 4.44 10.99 11.60
CA SER A 9 4.74 11.11 10.16
C SER A 9 4.70 9.72 9.53
N PHE A 10 3.54 9.35 9.00
CA PHE A 10 3.38 8.12 8.24
C PHE A 10 3.88 8.31 6.82
N ARG A 11 4.54 7.28 6.29
CA ARG A 11 4.96 7.20 4.89
C ARG A 11 4.57 5.83 4.34
N ALA A 12 4.13 5.79 3.10
CA ALA A 12 4.00 4.53 2.36
C ALA A 12 5.11 4.41 1.33
N ALA A 13 5.59 3.21 1.12
CA ALA A 13 6.57 2.90 0.08
C ALA A 13 6.30 1.54 -0.53
N LEU A 14 6.62 1.42 -1.82
CA LEU A 14 6.72 0.12 -2.49
C LEU A 14 8.06 -0.51 -2.11
N SER A 15 8.02 -1.68 -1.47
CA SER A 15 9.19 -2.50 -1.17
C SER A 15 9.36 -3.55 -2.27
N VAL A 16 10.59 -3.67 -2.77
CA VAL A 16 10.97 -4.65 -3.80
C VAL A 16 12.25 -5.33 -3.36
N GLU A 17 12.18 -6.62 -3.06
CA GLU A 17 13.32 -7.43 -2.64
C GLU A 17 13.62 -8.49 -3.70
N ALA A 18 14.86 -8.53 -4.18
CA ALA A 18 15.28 -9.56 -5.15
C ALA A 18 15.56 -10.89 -4.43
N ILE A 19 14.86 -11.96 -4.83
CA ILE A 19 14.96 -13.30 -4.22
C ILE A 19 14.95 -14.34 -5.33
N ASN A 20 16.03 -15.11 -5.47
CA ASN A 20 16.14 -16.25 -6.39
C ASN A 20 15.69 -15.95 -7.84
N GLY A 21 16.11 -14.81 -8.39
CA GLY A 21 15.74 -14.38 -9.76
C GLY A 21 14.31 -13.87 -9.91
N LYS A 22 13.58 -13.68 -8.81
CA LYS A 22 12.26 -13.04 -8.73
C LYS A 22 12.31 -11.82 -7.81
N TYR A 23 11.20 -11.12 -7.72
CA TYR A 23 10.98 -10.02 -6.79
C TYR A 23 9.89 -10.40 -5.80
N ALA A 24 10.13 -10.17 -4.51
CA ALA A 24 9.08 -10.04 -3.52
C ALA A 24 8.67 -8.57 -3.46
N CYS A 25 7.40 -8.30 -3.78
CA CYS A 25 6.84 -6.95 -3.76
C CYS A 25 5.89 -6.80 -2.57
N SER A 26 5.96 -5.68 -1.86
CA SER A 26 4.95 -5.32 -0.85
C SER A 26 4.73 -3.82 -0.77
N LEU A 27 3.54 -3.43 -0.32
CA LEU A 27 3.25 -2.06 0.12
C LEU A 27 3.56 -1.98 1.61
N GLY A 28 4.55 -1.18 1.98
CA GLY A 28 4.95 -0.95 3.37
C GLY A 28 4.46 0.40 3.88
N VAL A 29 4.04 0.45 5.15
CA VAL A 29 3.73 1.69 5.88
C VAL A 29 4.75 1.85 6.99
N PHE A 30 5.33 3.04 7.08
CA PHE A 30 6.41 3.40 7.98
C PHE A 30 5.96 4.52 8.92
N LEU A 31 6.41 4.46 10.17
CA LEU A 31 6.35 5.55 11.14
C LEU A 31 7.79 5.96 11.46
N GLY A 32 8.22 7.10 10.93
CA GLY A 32 9.66 7.40 10.86
C GLY A 32 10.38 6.36 10.00
N ASP A 33 11.43 5.75 10.55
CA ASP A 33 12.20 4.71 9.86
C ASP A 33 11.74 3.27 10.20
N VAL A 34 10.69 3.13 11.01
CA VAL A 34 10.17 1.84 11.46
C VAL A 34 9.00 1.42 10.58
N LYS A 35 9.10 0.23 9.95
CA LYS A 35 7.99 -0.39 9.24
C LYS A 35 6.95 -0.90 10.23
N VAL A 36 5.71 -0.41 10.14
CA VAL A 36 4.60 -0.73 11.07
C VAL A 36 3.50 -1.58 10.43
N TRP A 37 3.43 -1.63 9.10
CA TRP A 37 2.53 -2.52 8.37
C TRP A 37 3.12 -2.88 7.01
N ASP A 38 2.81 -4.08 6.51
CA ASP A 38 3.32 -4.59 5.23
C ASP A 38 2.27 -5.49 4.60
N SER A 39 1.92 -5.24 3.33
CA SER A 39 0.91 -6.04 2.60
C SER A 39 1.32 -7.51 2.44
N GLY A 40 2.62 -7.80 2.48
CA GLY A 40 3.20 -9.14 2.39
C GLY A 40 3.43 -9.83 3.73
N HIS A 41 3.00 -9.25 4.87
CA HIS A 41 3.22 -9.83 6.20
C HIS A 41 2.61 -11.24 6.34
N PHE A 42 1.37 -11.42 5.85
CA PHE A 42 0.68 -12.73 5.90
C PHE A 42 0.88 -13.54 4.62
N THR A 43 0.83 -12.89 3.45
CA THR A 43 0.96 -13.55 2.16
C THR A 43 1.93 -12.76 1.29
N ARG A 44 3.17 -13.24 1.17
CA ARG A 44 4.17 -12.60 0.32
C ARG A 44 3.79 -12.70 -1.15
N PHE A 45 3.87 -11.59 -1.86
CA PHE A 45 3.65 -11.55 -3.29
C PHE A 45 4.98 -11.65 -4.04
N TYR A 46 5.16 -12.73 -4.78
CA TYR A 46 6.32 -12.95 -5.63
C TYR A 46 5.96 -12.78 -7.09
N THR A 47 6.74 -12.00 -7.82
CA THR A 47 6.56 -11.79 -9.26
C THR A 47 7.90 -11.69 -10.00
N SER A 48 7.85 -11.64 -11.32
CA SER A 48 8.99 -11.39 -12.20
C SER A 48 8.85 -10.04 -12.88
N GLU A 49 9.96 -9.50 -13.40
CA GLU A 49 10.04 -8.29 -14.24
C GLU A 49 9.73 -6.96 -13.53
N ARG A 50 8.56 -6.80 -12.90
CA ARG A 50 8.11 -5.53 -12.34
C ARG A 50 7.20 -5.67 -11.12
N CYS A 51 7.22 -4.67 -10.25
CA CYS A 51 6.22 -4.42 -9.21
C CYS A 51 5.54 -3.09 -9.53
N VAL A 52 4.21 -3.06 -9.65
CA VAL A 52 3.44 -1.86 -10.01
C VAL A 52 2.37 -1.62 -8.97
N LEU A 53 2.32 -0.40 -8.43
CA LEU A 53 1.23 0.06 -7.58
C LEU A 53 0.30 0.93 -8.45
N GLU A 54 -0.97 0.54 -8.55
CA GLU A 54 -1.96 1.17 -9.43
C GLU A 54 -3.27 1.39 -8.69
N LEU A 55 -3.83 2.60 -8.75
CA LEU A 55 -5.21 2.87 -8.37
C LEU A 55 -6.08 2.78 -9.62
N THR A 56 -6.98 1.80 -9.67
CA THR A 56 -7.85 1.61 -10.84
C THR A 56 -8.92 2.69 -10.91
N THR A 57 -9.50 2.88 -12.10
CA THR A 57 -10.63 3.81 -12.32
C THR A 57 -11.86 3.46 -11.47
N ASP A 58 -12.03 2.20 -11.11
CA ASP A 58 -13.13 1.71 -10.27
C ASP A 58 -12.82 1.85 -8.76
N GLY A 59 -11.68 2.44 -8.42
CA GLY A 59 -11.29 2.77 -7.05
C GLY A 59 -10.65 1.65 -6.26
N ASP A 60 -9.96 0.71 -6.91
CA ASP A 60 -9.22 -0.36 -6.23
C ASP A 60 -7.71 -0.11 -6.33
N LEU A 61 -7.01 0.02 -5.20
CA LEU A 61 -5.55 0.13 -5.20
C LEU A 61 -4.95 -1.28 -5.22
N GLN A 62 -4.19 -1.58 -6.27
CA GLN A 62 -3.65 -2.90 -6.55
C GLN A 62 -2.14 -2.88 -6.58
N LEU A 63 -1.52 -3.89 -5.97
CA LEU A 63 -0.13 -4.24 -6.14
C LEU A 63 -0.02 -5.37 -7.15
N LYS A 64 0.59 -5.08 -8.30
CA LYS A 64 0.59 -5.91 -9.51
C LYS A 64 2.00 -6.31 -9.91
N GLY A 65 2.08 -7.46 -10.58
CA GLY A 65 3.29 -8.02 -11.13
C GLY A 65 3.26 -8.16 -12.65
N ALA A 66 4.11 -9.02 -13.20
CA ALA A 66 4.04 -9.40 -14.61
C ALA A 66 2.66 -9.98 -14.98
N LYS A 67 2.26 -9.81 -16.24
CA LYS A 67 1.00 -10.32 -16.80
C LYS A 67 -0.26 -9.90 -16.02
N GLU A 68 -0.25 -8.69 -15.45
CA GLU A 68 -1.37 -8.13 -14.67
C GLU A 68 -1.76 -8.95 -13.44
N GLN A 69 -0.86 -9.80 -12.94
CA GLN A 69 -1.09 -10.59 -11.74
C GLN A 69 -1.24 -9.67 -10.52
N VAL A 70 -2.39 -9.74 -9.84
CA VAL A 70 -2.66 -8.99 -8.60
C VAL A 70 -2.21 -9.81 -7.40
N GLY A 71 -1.24 -9.29 -6.65
CA GLY A 71 -0.74 -9.93 -5.43
C GLY A 71 -1.41 -9.45 -4.15
N TRP A 72 -1.83 -8.18 -4.15
CA TRP A 72 -2.56 -7.56 -3.05
C TRP A 72 -3.46 -6.43 -3.57
N ARG A 73 -4.58 -6.20 -2.90
CA ARG A 73 -5.50 -5.10 -3.21
C ARG A 73 -6.27 -4.63 -1.98
N THR A 74 -6.83 -3.43 -2.07
CA THR A 74 -7.65 -2.82 -1.01
C THR A 74 -9.08 -3.34 -0.96
N ALA A 75 -9.53 -4.01 -2.02
CA ALA A 75 -10.89 -4.54 -2.17
C ALA A 75 -11.96 -3.43 -2.11
N THR A 76 -11.62 -2.28 -2.68
CA THR A 76 -12.49 -1.10 -2.78
C THR A 76 -13.10 -0.91 -4.17
N PHE A 77 -13.01 -1.94 -5.01
CA PHE A 77 -13.60 -1.96 -6.35
C PHE A 77 -15.09 -1.57 -6.34
N GLY A 78 -15.48 -0.67 -7.24
CA GLY A 78 -16.85 -0.18 -7.38
C GLY A 78 -17.26 0.83 -6.31
N GLN A 79 -16.36 1.18 -5.38
CA GLN A 79 -16.60 2.18 -4.35
C GLN A 79 -16.12 3.58 -4.77
N GLY A 80 -15.71 3.78 -6.03
CA GLY A 80 -15.37 5.12 -6.54
C GLY A 80 -14.27 5.84 -5.74
N VAL A 81 -13.37 5.08 -5.11
CA VAL A 81 -12.27 5.65 -4.33
C VAL A 81 -11.27 6.33 -5.26
N GLU A 82 -11.16 7.65 -5.16
CA GLU A 82 -10.20 8.42 -5.95
C GLU A 82 -8.88 8.68 -5.22
N ILE A 83 -8.92 8.65 -3.88
CA ILE A 83 -7.78 9.00 -3.02
C ILE A 83 -7.68 8.01 -1.87
N THR A 84 -6.46 7.52 -1.63
CA THR A 84 -6.12 6.70 -0.46
C THR A 84 -5.29 7.52 0.52
N LEU A 85 -5.77 7.67 1.76
CA LEU A 85 -5.05 8.40 2.82
C LEU A 85 -4.60 7.46 3.93
N ILE A 86 -3.39 7.70 4.43
CA ILE A 86 -2.83 7.01 5.60
C ILE A 86 -2.81 7.99 6.75
N TYR A 87 -3.62 7.74 7.79
CA TYR A 87 -3.75 8.63 8.93
C TYR A 87 -3.62 7.85 10.24
N ARG A 88 -2.69 8.28 11.12
CA ARG A 88 -2.55 7.72 12.49
C ARG A 88 -2.43 6.19 12.55
N GLY A 89 -1.78 5.56 11.59
CA GLY A 89 -1.64 4.09 11.53
C GLY A 89 -2.92 3.36 11.12
N ARG A 90 -3.89 4.08 10.53
CA ARG A 90 -5.08 3.54 9.89
C ARG A 90 -5.12 4.02 8.44
N ALA A 91 -5.43 3.12 7.52
CA ALA A 91 -5.85 3.52 6.18
C ALA A 91 -7.29 4.02 6.29
N ILE A 92 -7.57 5.25 5.86
CA ILE A 92 -8.92 5.82 5.84
C ILE A 92 -9.28 6.10 4.38
N TRP A 93 -10.39 5.51 3.95
CA TRP A 93 -10.97 5.68 2.62
C TRP A 93 -11.98 6.83 2.67
N TYR A 94 -11.82 7.84 1.83
CA TYR A 94 -12.79 8.93 1.71
C TYR A 94 -13.55 8.83 0.40
N TRP A 95 -14.86 9.09 0.48
CA TRP A 95 -15.74 9.38 -0.66
C TRP A 95 -15.79 10.90 -0.78
N TRP A 96 -15.47 11.46 -1.95
CA TRP A 96 -15.76 12.86 -2.22
C TRP A 96 -17.05 12.92 -3.04
N THR A 97 -18.15 13.37 -2.44
CA THR A 97 -19.31 13.84 -3.19
C THR A 97 -19.17 15.34 -3.39
N PRO A 98 -19.32 15.87 -4.63
CA PRO A 98 -19.35 17.32 -4.87
C PRO A 98 -20.48 18.03 -4.11
#